data_AF-A0A831UUE5-F1
#
_entry.id   AF-A0A831UUE5-F1
#
_cell.length_a   1.000
_cell.length_b   1.000
_cell.length_c   1.000
_cell.angle_alpha   90.00
_cell.angle_beta   90.00
_cell.angle_gamma   90.00
#
_symmetry.space_group_name_H-M   'P 1'
#
loop_
_entity.id
_entity.type
_entity.pdbx_description
1 polymer ?
#
loop_
_entity_poly.entity_id
_entity_poly.type
_entity_poly.pdbx_seq_one_letter_code
_entity_poly.pdbx_strand_id
1 'polypeptide(L)'
;MEKARMKAREQFREMRFGLFVHWGIYSLLGRGEWVMYHEKIPRQEYEKLMHQFNPTLFNAREWVQLVKKAGMRYITITAKHHDGFCMYDSDLTDYKITNTPYRRDPIADLARECQRQKIALLFYYSPLDWHHPAYENDWETYTRYWHGQVLELFRKYQPFGIWLDGCWHKPEQLDATWKLTQLYREIRKIAPGAIVGNNHHQPPLPDEDIQTFEQDLPGENTAGFNPVKPVEDALYETCMTINNSWGYHASDHNYKSVETLIKILSTCAGRDANLLLNVGPKPDGTIQSEFVERLEGMGKWLAIYGEAIYRTRGRLIPEAEWGTLTARNKRYFLHLWKIPPDRTIVIASFPMRVRKAFWMDTKDPVPFAQEAQTLRVTLPERNLTKGVEVIELEVV
;
A
#
# COMPACT_ATOMS: atom_id res chain seq x y z
N MET A 1 1.18 16.90 19.90
CA MET A 1 1.42 16.46 18.50
C MET A 1 2.02 15.06 18.50
N GLU A 2 3.18 14.85 19.13
CA GLU A 2 3.89 13.55 19.15
C GLU A 2 3.04 12.33 19.55
N LYS A 3 2.27 12.42 20.63
CA LYS A 3 1.38 11.33 21.09
C LYS A 3 0.35 10.91 20.03
N ALA A 4 -0.17 11.86 19.24
CA ALA A 4 -1.15 11.56 18.19
C ALA A 4 -0.48 10.86 17.01
N ARG A 5 0.70 11.33 16.58
CA ARG A 5 1.54 10.69 15.55
C ARG A 5 1.89 9.25 15.94
N MET A 6 2.40 9.04 17.15
CA MET A 6 2.76 7.68 17.61
C MET A 6 1.56 6.72 17.67
N LYS A 7 0.38 7.21 18.08
CA LYS A 7 -0.85 6.42 18.04
C LYS A 7 -1.23 6.04 16.61
N ALA A 8 -1.15 6.98 15.66
CA ALA A 8 -1.45 6.72 14.26
C ALA A 8 -0.44 5.74 13.64
N ARG A 9 0.85 5.86 13.98
CA ARG A 9 1.91 4.94 13.53
C ARG A 9 1.62 3.50 13.96
N GLU A 10 1.21 3.30 15.21
CA GLU A 10 0.84 1.96 15.67
C GLU A 10 -0.45 1.46 14.99
N GLN A 11 -1.46 2.32 14.81
CA GLN A 11 -2.66 1.97 14.07
C GLN A 11 -2.33 1.53 12.63
N PHE A 12 -1.47 2.26 11.92
CA PHE A 12 -1.04 1.91 10.58
C PHE A 12 -0.28 0.59 10.55
N ARG A 13 0.66 0.37 11.47
CA ARG A 13 1.40 -0.89 11.61
C ARG A 13 0.48 -2.08 11.85
N GLU A 14 -0.59 -1.89 12.63
CA GLU A 14 -1.59 -2.93 12.90
C GLU A 14 -2.44 -3.31 11.68
N MET A 15 -2.61 -2.39 10.72
CA MET A 15 -3.49 -2.55 9.56
C MET A 15 -2.99 -3.58 8.56
N ARG A 16 -1.67 -3.66 8.33
CA ARG A 16 -0.94 -4.65 7.52
C ARG A 16 -1.26 -4.72 6.03
N PHE A 17 -2.48 -4.45 5.61
CA PHE A 17 -2.92 -4.65 4.24
C PHE A 17 -3.87 -3.55 3.77
N GLY A 18 -3.52 -2.90 2.66
CA GLY A 18 -4.29 -1.81 2.06
C GLY A 18 -4.39 -1.91 0.55
N LEU A 19 -5.35 -1.16 0.00
CA LEU A 19 -5.59 -1.02 -1.43
C LEU A 19 -4.88 0.22 -1.95
N PHE A 20 -4.04 0.08 -2.98
CA PHE A 20 -3.60 1.20 -3.79
C PHE A 20 -4.55 1.36 -4.98
N VAL A 21 -4.91 2.58 -5.32
CA VAL A 21 -5.74 2.89 -6.48
C VAL A 21 -5.07 3.93 -7.34
N HIS A 22 -4.64 3.53 -8.54
CA HIS A 22 -4.19 4.44 -9.60
C HIS A 22 -5.31 4.65 -10.60
N TRP A 23 -6.05 5.75 -10.41
CA TRP A 23 -7.15 6.13 -11.27
C TRP A 23 -7.07 7.61 -11.68
N GLY A 24 -7.23 7.85 -12.97
CA GLY A 24 -7.13 9.18 -13.57
C GLY A 24 -7.48 9.13 -15.05
N ILE A 25 -7.38 10.27 -15.72
CA ILE A 25 -7.70 10.40 -17.15
C ILE A 25 -6.83 9.52 -18.06
N TYR A 26 -5.62 9.12 -17.63
CA TYR A 26 -4.80 8.12 -18.32
C TYR A 26 -5.54 6.79 -18.56
N SER A 27 -6.52 6.46 -17.74
CA SER A 27 -7.35 5.25 -17.93
C SER A 27 -8.13 5.27 -19.24
N LEU A 28 -8.42 6.44 -19.83
CA LEU A 28 -9.05 6.54 -21.16
C LEU A 28 -8.17 5.97 -22.27
N LEU A 29 -6.84 6.06 -22.11
CA LEU A 29 -5.89 5.57 -23.10
C LEU A 29 -5.60 4.07 -22.92
N GLY A 30 -5.79 3.53 -21.72
CA GLY A 30 -5.64 2.10 -21.43
C GLY A 30 -4.22 1.58 -21.65
N ARG A 31 -3.20 2.40 -21.43
CA ARG A 31 -1.77 2.07 -21.64
C ARG A 31 -0.89 2.49 -20.46
N GLY A 32 -1.47 2.49 -19.26
CA GLY A 32 -0.76 2.91 -18.03
C GLY A 32 -0.69 4.43 -17.85
N GLU A 33 -0.30 4.85 -16.67
CA GLU A 33 -0.29 6.22 -16.16
C GLU A 33 0.89 7.07 -16.66
N TRP A 34 1.96 6.43 -17.12
CA TRP A 34 3.13 7.10 -17.72
C TRP A 34 2.97 7.37 -19.24
N VAL A 35 1.83 7.03 -19.82
CA VAL A 35 1.58 7.12 -21.28
C VAL A 35 1.86 8.52 -21.85
N MET A 36 1.50 9.59 -21.12
CA MET A 36 1.77 10.97 -21.54
C MET A 36 3.27 11.19 -21.80
N TYR A 37 4.11 10.72 -20.87
CA TYR A 37 5.56 10.90 -20.91
C TYR A 37 6.21 9.97 -21.93
N HIS A 38 5.88 8.67 -21.90
CA HIS A 38 6.51 7.67 -22.78
C HIS A 38 6.19 7.90 -24.27
N GLU A 39 4.96 8.30 -24.58
CA GLU A 39 4.53 8.57 -25.96
C GLU A 39 4.75 10.04 -26.36
N LYS A 40 5.31 10.87 -25.47
CA LYS A 40 5.57 12.30 -25.68
C LYS A 40 4.33 13.05 -26.15
N ILE A 41 3.18 12.74 -25.56
CA ILE A 41 1.91 13.38 -25.91
C ILE A 41 1.99 14.85 -25.48
N PRO A 42 1.78 15.82 -26.40
CA PRO A 42 1.81 17.22 -26.03
C PRO A 42 0.78 17.55 -24.95
N ARG A 43 1.15 18.40 -24.00
CA ARG A 43 0.30 18.80 -22.86
C ARG A 43 -1.12 19.18 -23.29
N GLN A 44 -1.23 20.06 -24.29
CA GLN A 44 -2.51 20.54 -24.83
C GLN A 44 -3.36 19.43 -25.48
N GLU A 45 -2.73 18.39 -26.03
CA GLU A 45 -3.47 17.25 -26.59
C GLU A 45 -3.95 16.31 -25.48
N TYR A 46 -3.12 16.10 -24.46
CA TYR A 46 -3.45 15.26 -23.30
C TYR A 46 -4.56 15.90 -22.45
N GLU A 47 -4.53 17.22 -22.25
CA GLU A 47 -5.56 17.96 -21.51
C GLU A 47 -6.98 17.71 -22.06
N LYS A 48 -7.13 17.52 -23.38
CA LYS A 48 -8.43 17.27 -24.02
C LYS A 48 -9.12 15.99 -23.55
N LEU A 49 -8.38 15.04 -22.95
CA LEU A 49 -8.94 13.82 -22.35
C LEU A 49 -9.97 14.15 -21.26
N MET A 50 -9.80 15.28 -20.55
CA MET A 50 -10.75 15.72 -19.53
C MET A 50 -12.17 15.90 -20.08
N HIS A 51 -12.33 16.25 -21.36
CA HIS A 51 -13.64 16.43 -21.98
C HIS A 51 -14.37 15.11 -22.28
N GLN A 52 -13.67 13.97 -22.19
CA GLN A 52 -14.22 12.64 -22.41
C GLN A 52 -14.40 11.86 -21.10
N PHE A 53 -13.74 12.28 -20.02
CA PHE A 53 -13.72 11.52 -18.77
C PHE A 53 -15.05 11.61 -18.02
N ASN A 54 -15.83 10.53 -18.08
CA ASN A 54 -17.16 10.43 -17.47
C ASN A 54 -17.39 9.05 -16.82
N PRO A 55 -16.86 8.80 -15.62
CA PRO A 55 -16.98 7.51 -14.94
C PRO A 55 -18.36 7.28 -14.33
N THR A 56 -19.35 7.02 -15.18
CA THR A 56 -20.76 6.85 -14.81
C THR A 56 -21.03 5.62 -13.94
N LEU A 57 -20.09 4.67 -13.90
CA LEU A 57 -20.19 3.44 -13.10
C LEU A 57 -19.35 3.49 -11.81
N PHE A 58 -18.70 4.62 -11.50
CA PHE A 58 -18.00 4.78 -10.22
C PHE A 58 -18.99 4.68 -9.04
N ASN A 59 -18.64 3.83 -8.08
CA ASN A 59 -19.40 3.67 -6.84
C ASN A 59 -18.46 3.47 -5.65
N ALA A 60 -18.31 4.52 -4.83
CA ALA A 60 -17.50 4.49 -3.62
C ALA A 60 -17.90 3.35 -2.66
N ARG A 61 -19.21 3.04 -2.55
CA ARG A 61 -19.71 1.97 -1.68
C ARG A 61 -19.21 0.61 -2.12
N GLU A 62 -19.23 0.33 -3.42
CA GLU A 62 -18.76 -0.93 -3.98
C GLU A 62 -17.25 -1.08 -3.78
N TRP A 63 -16.47 -0.03 -4.01
CA TRP A 63 -15.02 -0.04 -3.77
C TRP A 63 -14.71 -0.33 -2.30
N VAL A 64 -15.34 0.36 -1.36
CA VAL A 64 -15.11 0.15 0.08
C VAL A 64 -15.62 -1.22 0.54
N GLN A 65 -16.69 -1.74 -0.05
CA GLN A 65 -17.14 -3.12 0.19
C GLN A 65 -16.13 -4.16 -0.28
N LEU A 66 -15.55 -3.98 -1.47
CA LEU A 66 -14.49 -4.84 -2.00
C LEU A 66 -13.28 -4.84 -1.06
N VAL A 67 -12.81 -3.67 -0.63
CA VAL A 67 -11.70 -3.51 0.33
C VAL A 67 -11.96 -4.32 1.60
N LYS A 68 -13.16 -4.22 2.18
CA LYS A 68 -13.52 -4.99 3.37
C LYS A 68 -13.58 -6.48 3.12
N LYS A 69 -14.18 -6.90 1.99
CA LYS A 69 -14.28 -8.31 1.59
C LYS A 69 -12.90 -8.93 1.36
N ALA A 70 -11.96 -8.16 0.82
CA ALA A 70 -10.56 -8.54 0.63
C ALA A 70 -9.75 -8.56 1.94
N GLY A 71 -10.33 -8.10 3.06
CA GLY A 71 -9.64 -8.00 4.34
C GLY A 71 -8.72 -6.77 4.47
N MET A 72 -8.69 -5.86 3.49
CA MET A 72 -7.90 -4.63 3.60
C MET A 72 -8.46 -3.71 4.70
N ARG A 73 -7.60 -2.80 5.20
CA ARG A 73 -7.92 -1.87 6.31
C ARG A 73 -7.81 -0.41 5.93
N TYR A 74 -7.14 -0.11 4.83
CA TYR A 74 -6.96 1.25 4.33
C TYR A 74 -6.94 1.28 2.80
N ILE A 75 -7.17 2.47 2.25
CA ILE A 75 -7.08 2.79 0.83
C ILE A 75 -6.10 3.95 0.68
N THR A 76 -5.18 3.85 -0.28
CA THR A 76 -4.37 4.97 -0.78
C THR A 76 -4.79 5.20 -2.23
N ILE A 77 -5.28 6.39 -2.57
CA ILE A 77 -5.80 6.70 -3.92
C ILE A 77 -5.12 7.93 -4.51
N THR A 78 -4.85 7.91 -5.81
CA THR A 78 -4.32 9.04 -6.58
C THR A 78 -5.29 10.23 -6.55
N ALA A 79 -5.02 11.21 -5.67
CA ALA A 79 -5.68 12.52 -5.72
C ALA A 79 -5.17 13.36 -6.90
N LYS A 80 -3.88 13.22 -7.21
CA LYS A 80 -3.22 13.78 -8.40
C LYS A 80 -2.02 12.90 -8.77
N HIS A 81 -1.89 12.48 -10.03
CA HIS A 81 -0.70 11.79 -10.54
C HIS A 81 0.23 12.77 -11.27
N HIS A 82 1.31 12.28 -11.87
CA HIS A 82 2.30 13.10 -12.60
C HIS A 82 1.71 13.90 -13.76
N ASP A 83 0.60 13.44 -14.36
CA ASP A 83 -0.09 14.17 -15.42
C ASP A 83 -0.77 15.47 -14.94
N GLY A 84 -0.79 15.71 -13.63
CA GLY A 84 -1.30 16.93 -13.00
C GLY A 84 -2.83 16.97 -12.85
N PHE A 85 -3.56 15.96 -13.32
CA PHE A 85 -5.01 15.95 -13.27
C PHE A 85 -5.52 15.68 -11.84
N CYS A 86 -6.32 16.59 -11.30
CA CYS A 86 -6.86 16.47 -9.96
C CYS A 86 -8.16 15.63 -9.96
N MET A 87 -8.15 14.50 -9.25
CA MET A 87 -9.31 13.62 -9.07
C MET A 87 -10.29 14.11 -8.00
N TYR A 88 -10.10 15.32 -7.49
CA TYR A 88 -10.92 15.98 -6.47
C TYR A 88 -11.18 17.43 -6.87
N ASP A 89 -12.10 18.10 -6.17
CA ASP A 89 -12.46 19.49 -6.47
C ASP A 89 -11.47 20.49 -5.84
N SER A 90 -10.29 20.65 -6.44
CA SER A 90 -9.29 21.64 -6.00
C SER A 90 -9.72 23.07 -6.36
N ASP A 91 -9.51 24.03 -5.47
CA ASP A 91 -9.78 25.45 -5.74
C ASP A 91 -8.62 26.14 -6.49
N LEU A 92 -7.53 25.40 -6.74
CA LEU A 92 -6.27 25.95 -7.26
C LEU A 92 -6.02 25.65 -8.75
N THR A 93 -6.89 24.86 -9.40
CA THR A 93 -6.77 24.52 -10.82
C THR A 93 -8.11 24.21 -11.46
N ASP A 94 -8.24 24.50 -12.74
CA ASP A 94 -9.36 24.04 -13.57
C ASP A 94 -9.13 22.64 -14.17
N TYR A 95 -7.90 22.11 -14.08
CA TYR A 95 -7.55 20.78 -14.58
C TYR A 95 -7.90 19.71 -13.55
N LYS A 96 -9.21 19.54 -13.35
CA LYS A 96 -9.81 18.71 -12.30
C LYS A 96 -11.09 18.02 -12.75
N ILE A 97 -11.46 16.96 -12.03
CA ILE A 97 -12.59 16.10 -12.39
C ILE A 97 -13.96 16.80 -12.37
N THR A 98 -14.17 17.81 -11.53
CA THR A 98 -15.44 18.57 -11.51
C THR A 98 -15.65 19.42 -12.78
N ASN A 99 -14.60 19.63 -13.57
CA ASN A 99 -14.64 20.30 -14.87
C ASN A 99 -14.78 19.32 -16.06
N THR A 100 -14.95 18.02 -15.82
CA THR A 100 -15.25 17.02 -16.86
C THR A 100 -16.77 16.81 -17.02
N PRO A 101 -17.25 16.02 -18.00
CA PRO A 101 -18.67 15.64 -18.07
C PRO A 101 -19.21 14.95 -16.81
N TYR A 102 -18.34 14.40 -15.95
CA TYR A 102 -18.74 13.77 -14.69
C TYR A 102 -19.29 14.75 -13.66
N ARG A 103 -18.73 15.98 -13.61
CA ARG A 103 -19.17 17.10 -12.75
C ARG A 103 -19.21 16.83 -11.24
N ARG A 104 -18.70 15.69 -10.79
CA ARG A 104 -18.75 15.23 -9.39
C ARG A 104 -17.36 15.03 -8.82
N ASP A 105 -17.28 15.07 -7.49
CA ASP A 105 -16.06 14.81 -6.72
C ASP A 105 -16.07 13.37 -6.15
N PRO A 106 -15.43 12.39 -6.83
CA PRO A 106 -15.40 11.01 -6.39
C PRO A 106 -14.54 10.82 -5.14
N ILE A 107 -13.57 11.71 -4.90
CA ILE A 107 -12.73 11.68 -3.70
C ILE A 107 -13.55 12.06 -2.47
N ALA A 108 -14.46 13.04 -2.59
CA ALA A 108 -15.41 13.35 -1.53
C ALA A 108 -16.35 12.16 -1.23
N ASP A 109 -16.87 11.50 -2.28
CA ASP A 109 -17.71 10.31 -2.14
C ASP A 109 -16.96 9.17 -1.44
N LEU A 110 -15.72 8.91 -1.83
CA LEU A 110 -14.87 7.88 -1.23
C LEU A 110 -14.51 8.20 0.22
N ALA A 111 -14.16 9.45 0.54
CA ALA A 111 -13.83 9.88 1.90
C ALA A 111 -15.01 9.67 2.86
N ARG A 112 -16.22 10.09 2.47
CA ARG A 112 -17.45 9.86 3.25
C ARG A 112 -17.69 8.38 3.48
N GLU A 113 -17.49 7.57 2.45
CA GLU A 113 -17.76 6.14 2.52
C GLU A 113 -16.73 5.37 3.38
N CYS A 114 -15.45 5.74 3.26
CA CYS A 114 -14.37 5.28 4.14
C CYS A 114 -14.68 5.59 5.60
N GLN A 115 -15.09 6.83 5.91
CA GLN A 115 -15.50 7.22 7.26
C GLN A 115 -16.68 6.40 7.76
N ARG A 116 -17.73 6.24 6.94
CA ARG A 116 -18.94 5.46 7.26
C ARG A 116 -18.61 4.00 7.59
N GLN A 117 -17.66 3.41 6.87
CA GLN A 117 -17.32 2.00 6.99
C GLN A 117 -16.06 1.70 7.81
N LYS A 118 -15.42 2.74 8.38
CA LYS A 118 -14.20 2.66 9.21
C LYS A 118 -13.00 2.08 8.45
N ILE A 119 -12.82 2.50 7.21
CA ILE A 119 -11.60 2.26 6.42
C ILE A 119 -10.76 3.53 6.46
N ALA A 120 -9.46 3.40 6.77
CA ALA A 120 -8.57 4.54 6.73
C ALA A 120 -8.32 4.96 5.27
N LEU A 121 -8.30 6.26 5.01
CA LEU A 121 -8.06 6.80 3.67
C LEU A 121 -6.78 7.63 3.68
N LEU A 122 -5.85 7.31 2.79
CA LEU A 122 -4.69 8.13 2.49
C LEU A 122 -4.83 8.63 1.05
N PHE A 123 -4.23 9.79 0.77
CA PHE A 123 -4.11 10.26 -0.61
C PHE A 123 -2.70 10.05 -1.11
N TYR A 124 -2.59 9.42 -2.28
CA TYR A 124 -1.43 9.60 -3.12
C TYR A 124 -1.50 10.98 -3.75
N TYR A 125 -0.39 11.71 -3.75
CA TYR A 125 -0.27 12.98 -4.43
C TYR A 125 1.11 13.12 -5.04
N SER A 126 1.18 13.49 -6.33
CA SER A 126 2.46 13.75 -6.96
C SER A 126 2.88 15.22 -6.95
N PRO A 127 4.05 15.55 -6.35
CA PRO A 127 4.70 16.84 -6.57
C PRO A 127 5.37 16.96 -7.94
N LEU A 128 5.65 15.86 -8.65
CA LEU A 128 5.99 15.91 -10.08
C LEU A 128 4.72 16.28 -10.86
N ASP A 129 4.83 17.21 -11.80
CA ASP A 129 3.67 17.71 -12.54
C ASP A 129 4.06 18.08 -13.98
N TRP A 130 3.54 17.31 -14.93
CA TRP A 130 3.76 17.49 -16.36
C TRP A 130 2.84 18.55 -16.97
N HIS A 131 1.88 19.07 -16.20
CA HIS A 131 0.87 20.03 -16.65
C HIS A 131 1.16 21.46 -16.19
N HIS A 132 1.51 21.68 -14.92
CA HIS A 132 1.63 23.04 -14.38
C HIS A 132 2.88 23.78 -14.92
N PRO A 133 2.74 24.90 -15.66
CA PRO A 133 3.88 25.56 -16.33
C PRO A 133 4.96 26.07 -15.36
N ALA A 134 4.57 26.47 -14.14
CA ALA A 134 5.53 26.90 -13.13
C ALA A 134 6.49 25.77 -12.67
N TYR A 135 6.17 24.49 -12.92
CA TYR A 135 7.08 23.36 -12.61
C TYR A 135 8.44 23.49 -13.31
N GLU A 136 8.45 24.09 -14.50
CA GLU A 136 9.65 24.24 -15.32
C GLU A 136 10.50 25.45 -14.89
N ASN A 137 9.86 26.60 -14.66
CA ASN A 137 10.57 27.89 -14.61
C ASN A 137 10.20 28.81 -13.44
N ASP A 138 9.21 28.46 -12.60
CA ASP A 138 8.80 29.28 -11.43
C ASP A 138 8.50 28.38 -10.23
N TRP A 139 9.59 27.94 -9.59
CA TRP A 139 9.53 26.98 -8.51
C TRP A 139 8.79 27.48 -7.27
N GLU A 140 8.85 28.78 -7.00
CA GLU A 140 8.17 29.36 -5.83
C GLU A 140 6.64 29.31 -6.02
N THR A 141 6.16 29.71 -7.19
CA THR A 141 4.74 29.59 -7.55
C THR A 141 4.30 28.14 -7.53
N TYR A 142 5.10 27.23 -8.11
CA TYR A 142 4.76 25.82 -8.09
C TYR A 142 4.70 25.25 -6.67
N THR A 143 5.66 25.61 -5.82
CA THR A 143 5.68 25.18 -4.40
C THR A 143 4.42 25.63 -3.66
N ARG A 144 3.99 26.88 -3.84
CA ARG A 144 2.72 27.37 -3.25
C ARG A 144 1.51 26.59 -3.77
N TYR A 145 1.46 26.30 -5.06
CA TYR A 145 0.38 25.55 -5.69
C TYR A 145 0.27 24.14 -5.10
N TRP A 146 1.33 23.34 -5.15
CA TRP A 146 1.22 21.94 -4.75
C TRP A 146 1.15 21.76 -3.22
N HIS A 147 1.80 22.62 -2.42
CA HIS A 147 1.57 22.65 -0.96
C HIS A 147 0.12 23.03 -0.66
N GLY A 148 -0.41 24.05 -1.35
CA GLY A 148 -1.80 24.46 -1.24
C GLY A 148 -2.76 23.30 -1.47
N GLN A 149 -2.56 22.56 -2.56
CA GLN A 149 -3.36 21.39 -2.92
C GLN A 149 -3.30 20.26 -1.88
N VAL A 150 -2.11 19.94 -1.37
CA VAL A 150 -2.00 18.93 -0.30
C VAL A 150 -2.76 19.40 0.96
N LEU A 151 -2.62 20.67 1.35
CA LEU A 151 -3.33 21.21 2.51
C LEU A 151 -4.86 21.30 2.26
N GLU A 152 -5.32 21.54 1.03
CA GLU A 152 -6.74 21.43 0.66
C GLU A 152 -7.27 20.02 0.92
N LEU A 153 -6.55 18.97 0.50
CA LEU A 153 -6.95 17.58 0.74
C LEU A 153 -7.17 17.30 2.24
N PHE A 154 -6.25 17.76 3.08
CA PHE A 154 -6.36 17.60 4.53
C PHE A 154 -7.56 18.35 5.12
N ARG A 155 -7.84 19.57 4.65
CA ARG A 155 -8.97 20.38 5.13
C ARG A 155 -10.31 19.86 4.66
N LYS A 156 -10.43 19.48 3.38
CA LYS A 156 -11.69 19.07 2.74
C LYS A 156 -12.10 17.65 3.14
N TYR A 157 -11.15 16.72 3.26
CA TYR A 157 -11.47 15.29 3.35
C TYR A 157 -10.93 14.58 4.59
N GLN A 158 -10.11 15.24 5.42
CA GLN A 158 -9.59 14.70 6.68
C GLN A 158 -9.01 13.27 6.57
N PRO A 159 -8.05 13.04 5.65
CA PRO A 159 -7.45 11.73 5.44
C PRO A 159 -6.64 11.30 6.66
N PHE A 160 -6.43 10.00 6.78
CA PHE A 160 -5.52 9.38 7.74
C PHE A 160 -4.05 9.74 7.46
N GLY A 161 -3.70 10.02 6.20
CA GLY A 161 -2.33 10.33 5.81
C GLY A 161 -2.17 10.72 4.35
N ILE A 162 -0.92 10.93 3.95
CA ILE A 162 -0.49 11.27 2.60
C ILE A 162 0.65 10.36 2.16
N TRP A 163 0.66 10.00 0.89
CA TRP A 163 1.69 9.25 0.21
C TRP A 163 2.20 10.09 -0.98
N LEU A 164 3.39 10.66 -0.88
CA LEU A 164 3.96 11.54 -1.89
C LEU A 164 4.86 10.78 -2.87
N ASP A 165 4.90 11.20 -4.12
CA ASP A 165 5.77 10.60 -5.14
C ASP A 165 6.11 11.53 -6.31
N GLY A 166 7.32 11.40 -6.83
CA GLY A 166 7.89 12.27 -7.87
C GLY A 166 8.93 13.25 -7.34
N CYS A 167 9.14 13.34 -6.03
CA CYS A 167 10.21 14.18 -5.47
C CYS A 167 11.61 13.73 -5.90
N TRP A 168 11.77 12.45 -6.27
CA TRP A 168 12.99 11.90 -6.86
C TRP A 168 13.40 12.56 -8.19
N HIS A 169 12.50 13.30 -8.85
CA HIS A 169 12.80 14.03 -10.10
C HIS A 169 13.75 15.22 -9.89
N LYS A 170 13.79 15.79 -8.67
CA LYS A 170 14.77 16.82 -8.27
C LYS A 170 15.38 16.40 -6.92
N PRO A 171 16.30 15.43 -6.93
CA PRO A 171 16.76 14.76 -5.70
C PRO A 171 17.76 15.59 -4.90
N GLU A 172 18.39 16.60 -5.50
CA GLU A 172 19.41 17.42 -4.86
C GLU A 172 18.78 18.30 -3.76
N GLN A 173 19.41 18.29 -2.58
CA GLN A 173 18.96 19.06 -1.42
C GLN A 173 17.44 18.91 -1.18
N LEU A 174 16.95 17.66 -1.21
CA LEU A 174 15.54 17.28 -1.30
C LEU A 174 14.60 18.16 -0.46
N ASP A 175 14.89 18.32 0.84
CA ASP A 175 14.05 19.14 1.72
C ASP A 175 14.07 20.63 1.34
N ALA A 176 15.23 21.19 1.00
CA ALA A 176 15.33 22.60 0.59
C ALA A 176 14.61 22.83 -0.75
N THR A 177 14.75 21.90 -1.69
CA THR A 177 14.10 21.95 -3.01
C THR A 177 12.58 21.86 -2.86
N TRP A 178 12.06 20.83 -2.22
CA TRP A 178 10.62 20.57 -2.15
C TRP A 178 9.93 21.24 -0.94
N LYS A 179 10.69 21.86 -0.04
CA LYS A 179 10.21 22.46 1.22
C LYS A 179 9.37 21.47 2.04
N LEU A 180 9.82 20.22 2.15
CA LEU A 180 9.05 19.12 2.74
C LEU A 180 8.81 19.32 4.23
N THR A 181 9.83 19.70 4.99
CA THR A 181 9.72 20.03 6.42
C THR A 181 8.70 21.15 6.67
N GLN A 182 8.62 22.13 5.76
CA GLN A 182 7.60 23.18 5.84
C GLN A 182 6.20 22.59 5.61
N LEU A 183 6.00 21.82 4.55
CA LEU A 183 4.71 21.19 4.25
C LEU A 183 4.25 20.29 5.41
N TYR A 184 5.13 19.41 5.89
CA TYR A 184 4.80 18.47 6.95
C TYR A 184 4.39 19.21 8.22
N ARG A 185 5.09 20.28 8.59
CA ARG A 185 4.68 21.13 9.72
C ARG A 185 3.27 21.69 9.55
N GLU A 186 2.90 22.16 8.36
CA GLU A 186 1.54 22.66 8.09
C GLU A 186 0.49 21.54 8.11
N ILE A 187 0.81 20.34 7.58
CA ILE A 187 -0.03 19.15 7.71
C ILE A 187 -0.27 18.83 9.20
N ARG A 188 0.79 18.84 10.03
CA ARG A 188 0.68 18.54 11.48
C ARG A 188 -0.18 19.56 12.24
N LYS A 189 -0.30 20.80 11.78
CA LYS A 189 -1.22 21.79 12.37
C LYS A 189 -2.69 21.44 12.10
N ILE A 190 -3.00 20.88 10.92
CA ILE A 190 -4.35 20.50 10.52
C ILE A 190 -4.71 19.12 11.06
N ALA A 191 -3.79 18.16 10.92
CA ALA A 191 -3.95 16.76 11.28
C ALA A 191 -2.70 16.27 12.06
N PRO A 192 -2.64 16.49 13.39
CA PRO A 192 -1.47 16.17 14.21
C PRO A 192 -1.01 14.70 14.16
N GLY A 193 -1.93 13.78 13.82
CA GLY A 193 -1.65 12.36 13.70
C GLY A 193 -1.51 11.84 12.27
N ALA A 194 -1.49 12.69 11.23
CA ALA A 194 -1.44 12.25 9.84
C ALA A 194 -0.24 11.33 9.57
N ILE A 195 -0.42 10.20 8.92
CA ILE A 195 0.73 9.41 8.45
C ILE A 195 1.31 10.06 7.20
N VAL A 196 2.64 10.20 7.14
CA VAL A 196 3.34 10.76 5.97
C VAL A 196 4.26 9.69 5.39
N GLY A 197 4.09 9.35 4.12
CA GLY A 197 5.06 8.60 3.33
C GLY A 197 5.48 9.40 2.12
N ASN A 198 6.74 9.26 1.69
CA ASN A 198 7.23 9.91 0.48
C ASN A 198 8.21 9.00 -0.26
N ASN A 199 7.82 8.54 -1.43
CA ASN A 199 8.62 7.66 -2.27
C ASN A 199 9.64 8.47 -3.07
N HIS A 200 10.67 9.01 -2.41
CA HIS A 200 11.69 9.84 -3.05
C HIS A 200 13.05 9.13 -3.21
N HIS A 201 13.11 7.82 -2.93
CA HIS A 201 14.30 6.96 -3.06
C HIS A 201 15.51 7.40 -2.21
N GLN A 202 15.29 8.14 -1.11
CA GLN A 202 16.32 8.52 -0.12
C GLN A 202 15.85 8.09 1.28
N PRO A 203 16.71 8.10 2.32
CA PRO A 203 16.26 7.82 3.68
C PRO A 203 15.12 8.74 4.11
N PRO A 204 14.08 8.25 4.81
CA PRO A 204 12.97 9.08 5.24
C PRO A 204 13.44 10.30 6.05
N LEU A 205 12.83 11.45 5.79
CA LEU A 205 13.02 12.65 6.60
C LEU A 205 12.40 12.46 8.00
N PRO A 206 12.81 13.24 9.02
CA PRO A 206 12.36 13.03 10.41
C PRO A 206 10.83 13.01 10.63
N ASP A 207 10.07 13.76 9.80
CA ASP A 207 8.61 13.84 9.89
C ASP A 207 7.87 12.88 8.95
N GLU A 208 8.61 12.08 8.18
CA GLU A 208 8.09 10.97 7.39
C GLU A 208 8.00 9.72 8.25
N ASP A 209 6.84 9.07 8.19
CA ASP A 209 6.51 7.92 9.01
C ASP A 209 6.81 6.59 8.32
N ILE A 210 6.65 6.56 6.99
CA ILE A 210 6.75 5.37 6.16
C ILE A 210 8.01 5.46 5.29
N GLN A 211 8.80 4.40 5.29
CA GLN A 211 9.72 4.07 4.22
C GLN A 211 9.00 3.13 3.24
N THR A 212 8.92 3.56 2.00
CA THR A 212 8.23 2.84 0.92
C THR A 212 9.20 1.89 0.22
N PHE A 213 8.69 0.74 -0.22
CA PHE A 213 9.40 -0.21 -1.07
C PHE A 213 8.56 -0.52 -2.30
N GLU A 214 9.03 -0.13 -3.48
CA GLU A 214 8.28 -0.23 -4.73
C GLU A 214 8.64 -1.49 -5.51
N GLN A 215 7.63 -2.34 -5.77
CA GLN A 215 7.78 -3.61 -6.51
C GLN A 215 8.80 -4.60 -5.92
N ASP A 216 9.26 -4.34 -4.69
CA ASP A 216 10.19 -5.14 -3.92
C ASP A 216 9.75 -5.22 -2.45
N LEU A 217 10.25 -6.23 -1.73
CA LEU A 217 10.07 -6.33 -0.29
C LEU A 217 11.15 -5.50 0.46
N PRO A 218 10.94 -5.17 1.75
CA PRO A 218 11.94 -4.41 2.50
C PRO A 218 13.32 -5.08 2.48
N GLY A 219 14.33 -4.32 2.06
CA GLY A 219 15.72 -4.79 1.94
C GLY A 219 16.11 -5.35 0.57
N GLU A 220 15.15 -5.47 -0.36
CA GLU A 220 15.42 -5.81 -1.76
C GLU A 220 15.50 -4.55 -2.62
N ASN A 221 16.08 -4.70 -3.82
CA ASN A 221 16.14 -3.66 -4.84
C ASN A 221 16.21 -4.28 -6.24
N THR A 222 15.39 -5.30 -6.51
CA THR A 222 15.40 -6.00 -7.80
C THR A 222 14.79 -5.16 -8.91
N ALA A 223 13.85 -4.26 -8.58
CA ALA A 223 13.25 -3.31 -9.51
C ALA A 223 14.11 -2.04 -9.73
N GLY A 224 15.08 -1.77 -8.84
CA GLY A 224 15.98 -0.62 -8.93
C GLY A 224 15.47 0.66 -8.24
N PHE A 225 14.27 0.64 -7.67
CA PHE A 225 13.62 1.80 -7.04
C PHE A 225 13.93 1.97 -5.53
N ASN A 226 14.63 0.99 -4.93
CA ASN A 226 14.80 0.85 -3.48
C ASN A 226 16.28 0.92 -3.07
N PRO A 227 17.04 1.99 -3.40
CA PRO A 227 18.48 2.06 -3.14
C PRO A 227 18.82 2.18 -1.64
N VAL A 228 17.82 2.48 -0.81
CA VAL A 228 18.00 2.72 0.63
C VAL A 228 17.61 1.48 1.42
N LYS A 229 18.51 1.04 2.31
CA LYS A 229 18.25 -0.08 3.22
C LYS A 229 17.15 0.27 4.24
N PRO A 230 16.45 -0.72 4.80
CA PRO A 230 15.43 -0.49 5.82
C PRO A 230 15.99 0.28 7.03
N VAL A 231 15.37 1.43 7.34
CA VAL A 231 15.69 2.29 8.48
C VAL A 231 14.91 1.82 9.69
N GLU A 232 15.57 1.61 10.83
CA GLU A 232 14.98 0.89 11.98
C GLU A 232 13.74 1.56 12.58
N ASP A 233 13.71 2.89 12.65
CA ASP A 233 12.59 3.65 13.22
C ASP A 233 11.46 3.95 12.23
N ALA A 234 11.57 3.55 10.96
CA ALA A 234 10.52 3.76 9.96
C ALA A 234 9.44 2.65 10.03
N LEU A 235 8.21 2.99 9.65
CA LEU A 235 7.23 1.99 9.23
C LEU A 235 7.59 1.54 7.82
N TYR A 236 7.43 0.26 7.50
CA TYR A 236 7.67 -0.22 6.14
C TYR A 236 6.35 -0.47 5.44
N GLU A 237 6.26 -0.02 4.19
CA GLU A 237 5.15 -0.35 3.30
C GLU A 237 5.71 -0.75 1.94
N THR A 238 5.39 -1.97 1.51
CA THR A 238 5.67 -2.43 0.16
C THR A 238 4.46 -2.14 -0.71
N CYS A 239 4.63 -1.37 -1.79
CA CYS A 239 3.61 -1.22 -2.82
C CYS A 239 3.87 -2.21 -3.97
N MET A 240 2.82 -2.92 -4.38
CA MET A 240 2.89 -3.98 -5.40
C MET A 240 1.72 -3.87 -6.38
N THR A 241 1.97 -4.21 -7.63
CA THR A 241 0.95 -4.32 -8.68
C THR A 241 0.36 -5.73 -8.74
N ILE A 242 -0.92 -5.88 -9.10
CA ILE A 242 -1.49 -7.21 -9.39
C ILE A 242 -0.99 -7.71 -10.76
N ASN A 243 -1.01 -6.88 -11.79
CA ASN A 243 -0.36 -7.14 -13.08
C ASN A 243 1.01 -6.45 -13.13
N ASN A 244 1.44 -5.92 -14.29
CA ASN A 244 2.69 -5.19 -14.44
C ASN A 244 2.48 -3.66 -14.47
N SER A 245 1.25 -3.17 -14.27
CA SER A 245 0.88 -1.77 -14.45
C SER A 245 0.23 -1.18 -13.19
N TRP A 246 0.50 0.09 -12.90
CA TRP A 246 -0.20 0.80 -11.83
C TRP A 246 -1.59 1.28 -12.30
N GLY A 247 -1.62 2.12 -13.32
CA GLY A 247 -2.84 2.57 -13.99
C GLY A 247 -3.45 1.50 -14.90
N TYR A 248 -4.69 1.74 -15.36
CA TYR A 248 -5.37 0.82 -16.27
C TYR A 248 -4.58 0.60 -17.57
N HIS A 249 -4.31 -0.67 -17.88
CA HIS A 249 -3.62 -1.10 -19.09
C HIS A 249 -4.43 -2.22 -19.75
N ALA A 250 -5.05 -1.93 -20.90
CA ALA A 250 -6.06 -2.78 -21.52
C ALA A 250 -5.52 -4.12 -22.02
N SER A 251 -4.23 -4.19 -22.36
CA SER A 251 -3.56 -5.40 -22.85
C SER A 251 -2.65 -6.09 -21.82
N ASP A 252 -2.57 -5.58 -20.58
CA ASP A 252 -1.73 -6.20 -19.55
C ASP A 252 -2.53 -7.22 -18.73
N HIS A 253 -2.45 -8.47 -19.19
CA HIS A 253 -3.11 -9.62 -18.57
C HIS A 253 -2.17 -10.47 -17.72
N ASN A 254 -0.96 -9.98 -17.40
CA ASN A 254 0.03 -10.73 -16.63
C ASN A 254 -0.26 -10.66 -15.13
N TYR A 255 -1.40 -11.19 -14.72
CA TYR A 255 -1.87 -11.11 -13.35
C TYR A 255 -1.18 -12.13 -12.44
N LYS A 256 -0.60 -11.66 -11.33
CA LYS A 256 -0.14 -12.51 -10.23
C LYS A 256 -1.28 -13.39 -9.72
N SER A 257 -0.98 -14.64 -9.34
CA SER A 257 -1.99 -15.55 -8.79
C SER A 257 -2.37 -15.16 -7.36
N VAL A 258 -3.51 -15.67 -6.87
CA VAL A 258 -3.91 -15.46 -5.47
C VAL A 258 -2.86 -16.01 -4.51
N GLU A 259 -2.27 -17.16 -4.80
CA GLU A 259 -1.20 -17.79 -4.01
C GLU A 259 0.05 -16.91 -3.95
N THR A 260 0.47 -16.33 -5.08
CA THR A 260 1.58 -15.37 -5.13
C THR A 260 1.28 -14.15 -4.25
N LEU A 261 0.08 -13.58 -4.36
CA LEU A 261 -0.29 -12.39 -3.58
C LEU A 261 -0.39 -12.67 -2.08
N ILE A 262 -0.91 -13.84 -1.68
CA ILE A 262 -0.92 -14.28 -0.28
C ILE A 262 0.51 -14.45 0.24
N LYS A 263 1.40 -15.08 -0.55
CA LYS A 263 2.82 -15.22 -0.18
C LYS A 263 3.46 -13.84 0.04
N ILE A 264 3.24 -12.88 -0.86
CA ILE A 264 3.76 -11.51 -0.71
C ILE A 264 3.24 -10.87 0.58
N LEU A 265 1.94 -11.00 0.88
CA LEU A 265 1.36 -10.47 2.12
C LEU A 265 1.98 -11.11 3.38
N SER A 266 2.12 -12.43 3.40
CA SER A 266 2.76 -13.15 4.51
C SER A 266 4.23 -12.75 4.66
N THR A 267 4.98 -12.61 3.57
CA THR A 267 6.37 -12.15 3.61
C THR A 267 6.48 -10.70 4.10
N CYS A 268 5.59 -9.80 3.68
CA CYS A 268 5.52 -8.43 4.22
C CYS A 268 5.31 -8.46 5.73
N ALA A 269 4.33 -9.23 6.22
CA ALA A 269 4.07 -9.37 7.66
C ALA A 269 5.30 -9.93 8.40
N GLY A 270 5.96 -10.94 7.82
CA GLY A 270 7.20 -11.52 8.33
C GLY A 270 8.38 -10.54 8.38
N ARG A 271 8.40 -9.53 7.50
CA ARG A 271 9.38 -8.42 7.50
C ARG A 271 8.92 -7.19 8.28
N ASP A 272 7.86 -7.33 9.08
CA ASP A 272 7.22 -6.25 9.87
C ASP A 272 6.69 -5.08 9.01
N ALA A 273 6.40 -5.33 7.73
CA ALA A 273 5.88 -4.35 6.78
C ALA A 273 4.36 -4.47 6.54
N ASN A 274 3.79 -3.42 5.98
CA ASN A 274 2.48 -3.41 5.35
C ASN A 274 2.61 -3.75 3.86
N LEU A 275 1.58 -4.39 3.30
CA LEU A 275 1.40 -4.53 1.85
C LEU A 275 0.34 -3.52 1.38
N LEU A 276 0.69 -2.73 0.37
CA LEU A 276 -0.19 -1.83 -0.35
C LEU A 276 -0.38 -2.37 -1.78
N LEU A 277 -1.48 -3.08 -2.03
CA LEU A 277 -1.69 -3.81 -3.28
C LEU A 277 -2.54 -3.00 -4.25
N ASN A 278 -2.06 -2.80 -5.48
CA ASN A 278 -2.64 -1.88 -6.44
C ASN A 278 -3.74 -2.48 -7.33
N VAL A 279 -4.72 -1.63 -7.63
CA VAL A 279 -5.64 -1.75 -8.76
C VAL A 279 -5.59 -0.49 -9.63
N GLY A 280 -5.69 -0.69 -10.94
CA GLY A 280 -5.97 0.35 -11.94
C GLY A 280 -7.41 0.26 -12.46
N PRO A 281 -8.36 1.05 -11.95
CA PRO A 281 -9.75 1.05 -12.41
C PRO A 281 -9.88 1.54 -13.85
N LYS A 282 -10.91 1.05 -14.55
CA LYS A 282 -11.27 1.47 -15.91
C LYS A 282 -11.75 2.92 -15.94
N PRO A 283 -11.79 3.56 -17.13
CA PRO A 283 -12.29 4.93 -17.26
C PRO A 283 -13.77 5.10 -16.91
N ASP A 284 -14.55 4.02 -16.87
CA ASP A 284 -15.95 4.04 -16.42
C ASP A 284 -16.10 4.07 -14.88
N GLY A 285 -15.01 3.88 -14.12
CA GLY A 285 -14.99 3.85 -12.66
C GLY A 285 -15.12 2.46 -12.02
N THR A 286 -15.18 1.39 -12.82
CA THR A 286 -15.22 0.01 -12.30
C THR A 286 -13.82 -0.59 -12.14
N ILE A 287 -13.65 -1.42 -11.11
CA ILE A 287 -12.44 -2.23 -10.92
C ILE A 287 -12.57 -3.50 -11.76
N GLN A 288 -11.50 -3.89 -12.44
CA GLN A 288 -11.46 -5.06 -13.33
C GLN A 288 -11.83 -6.35 -12.57
N SER A 289 -12.61 -7.23 -13.20
CA SER A 289 -13.07 -8.50 -12.60
C SER A 289 -11.92 -9.38 -12.10
N GLU A 290 -10.80 -9.36 -12.82
CA GLU A 290 -9.58 -10.11 -12.55
C GLU A 290 -8.92 -9.64 -11.26
N PHE A 291 -9.00 -8.34 -10.97
CA PHE A 291 -8.55 -7.77 -9.71
C PHE A 291 -9.54 -8.10 -8.59
N VAL A 292 -10.85 -7.98 -8.84
CA VAL A 292 -11.90 -8.34 -7.87
C VAL A 292 -11.75 -9.80 -7.42
N GLU A 293 -11.62 -10.74 -8.36
CA GLU A 293 -11.46 -12.16 -8.08
C GLU A 293 -10.26 -12.44 -7.16
N ARG A 294 -9.12 -11.80 -7.44
CA ARG A 294 -7.89 -11.98 -6.66
C ARG A 294 -8.00 -11.40 -5.27
N LEU A 295 -8.52 -10.19 -5.15
CA LEU A 295 -8.76 -9.52 -3.87
C LEU A 295 -9.73 -10.34 -3.01
N GLU A 296 -10.80 -10.87 -3.59
CA GLU A 296 -11.73 -11.76 -2.89
C GLU A 296 -11.10 -13.10 -2.51
N GLY A 297 -10.24 -13.66 -3.36
CA GLY A 297 -9.45 -14.85 -3.07
C GLY A 297 -8.56 -14.67 -1.84
N MET A 298 -7.84 -13.54 -1.78
CA MET A 298 -7.06 -13.16 -0.58
C MET A 298 -7.96 -12.97 0.64
N GLY A 299 -9.14 -12.35 0.46
CA GLY A 299 -10.13 -12.18 1.51
C GLY A 299 -10.61 -13.51 2.12
N LYS A 300 -10.86 -14.53 1.28
CA LYS A 300 -11.21 -15.89 1.74
C LYS A 300 -10.09 -16.52 2.56
N TRP A 301 -8.83 -16.33 2.16
CA TRP A 301 -7.68 -16.81 2.93
C TRP A 301 -7.54 -16.07 4.27
N LEU A 302 -7.69 -14.74 4.26
CA LEU A 302 -7.63 -13.89 5.46
C LEU A 302 -8.78 -14.15 6.45
N ALA A 303 -9.93 -14.64 5.97
CA ALA A 303 -11.01 -15.08 6.86
C ALA A 303 -10.60 -16.25 7.77
N ILE A 304 -9.64 -17.07 7.33
CA ILE A 304 -9.10 -18.20 8.09
C ILE A 304 -7.85 -17.78 8.87
N TYR A 305 -6.90 -17.11 8.20
CA TYR A 305 -5.56 -16.88 8.72
C TYR A 305 -5.27 -15.44 9.14
N GLY A 306 -6.27 -14.54 9.13
CA GLY A 306 -6.09 -13.11 9.34
C GLY A 306 -5.45 -12.75 10.69
N GLU A 307 -5.65 -13.53 11.75
CA GLU A 307 -4.99 -13.27 13.05
C GLU A 307 -3.46 -13.42 12.99
N ALA A 308 -2.95 -14.20 12.02
CA ALA A 308 -1.53 -14.36 11.76
C ALA A 308 -0.93 -13.19 10.95
N ILE A 309 -1.77 -12.26 10.48
CA ILE A 309 -1.35 -11.06 9.74
C ILE A 309 -1.59 -9.82 10.59
N TYR A 310 -2.84 -9.53 10.97
CA TYR A 310 -3.17 -8.26 11.61
C TYR A 310 -2.64 -8.16 13.03
N ARG A 311 -2.11 -6.98 13.37
CA ARG A 311 -1.56 -6.68 14.71
C ARG A 311 -0.44 -7.62 15.16
N THR A 312 0.18 -8.37 14.24
CA THR A 312 1.37 -9.15 14.55
C THR A 312 2.61 -8.28 14.47
N ARG A 313 3.77 -8.83 14.85
CA ARG A 313 5.10 -8.27 14.57
C ARG A 313 5.94 -9.30 13.83
N GLY A 314 6.78 -8.81 12.92
CA GLY A 314 7.72 -9.60 12.13
C GLY A 314 9.17 -9.47 12.60
N ARG A 315 10.11 -9.81 11.70
CA ARG A 315 11.57 -9.76 11.88
C ARG A 315 12.08 -10.61 13.05
N LEU A 316 11.36 -11.68 13.36
CA LEU A 316 11.67 -12.60 14.47
C LEU A 316 12.73 -13.63 14.08
N ILE A 317 12.77 -13.98 12.81
CA ILE A 317 13.75 -14.87 12.18
C ILE A 317 14.08 -14.33 10.79
N PRO A 318 15.25 -14.66 10.22
CA PRO A 318 15.47 -14.52 8.79
C PRO A 318 14.41 -15.28 8.00
N GLU A 319 14.10 -14.80 6.79
CA GLU A 319 13.24 -15.55 5.88
C GLU A 319 13.83 -16.92 5.59
N ALA A 320 13.01 -17.95 5.66
CA ALA A 320 13.42 -19.34 5.45
C ALA A 320 12.73 -19.90 4.20
N GLU A 321 13.32 -20.95 3.61
CA GLU A 321 12.74 -21.57 2.41
C GLU A 321 11.28 -22.03 2.61
N TRP A 322 10.98 -22.54 3.81
CA TRP A 322 9.64 -23.03 4.14
C TRP A 322 8.62 -21.90 4.32
N GLY A 323 9.06 -20.68 4.67
CA GLY A 323 8.16 -19.69 5.23
C GLY A 323 8.77 -18.53 6.01
N THR A 324 7.91 -17.88 6.77
CA THR A 324 8.26 -16.82 7.71
C THR A 324 7.50 -16.95 9.03
N LEU A 325 7.84 -16.09 10.01
CA LEU A 325 7.27 -16.09 11.35
C LEU A 325 6.73 -14.71 11.69
N THR A 326 5.54 -14.68 12.29
CA THR A 326 4.98 -13.48 12.91
C THR A 326 4.54 -13.81 14.34
N ALA A 327 4.38 -12.80 15.20
CA ALA A 327 3.92 -13.02 16.57
C ALA A 327 2.97 -11.94 17.07
N ARG A 328 2.07 -12.33 17.97
CA ARG A 328 1.16 -11.43 18.70
C ARG A 328 0.74 -12.08 20.01
N ASN A 329 0.78 -11.35 21.12
CA ASN A 329 0.18 -11.77 22.41
C ASN A 329 0.51 -13.21 22.83
N LYS A 330 1.81 -13.58 22.91
CA LYS A 330 2.27 -14.94 23.22
C LYS A 330 1.80 -16.04 22.24
N ARG A 331 1.38 -15.66 21.04
CA ARG A 331 1.10 -16.56 19.92
C ARG A 331 2.11 -16.27 18.83
N TYR A 332 2.66 -17.32 18.25
CA TYR A 332 3.55 -17.25 17.10
C TYR A 332 2.89 -17.98 15.94
N PHE A 333 3.06 -17.47 14.73
CA PHE A 333 2.42 -17.98 13.53
C PHE A 333 3.48 -18.25 12.48
N LEU A 334 3.67 -19.52 12.16
CA LEU A 334 4.55 -19.98 11.09
C LEU A 334 3.74 -19.96 9.81
N HIS A 335 4.11 -19.12 8.86
CA HIS A 335 3.50 -19.01 7.55
C HIS A 335 4.25 -19.93 6.59
N LEU A 336 3.65 -21.05 6.20
CA LEU A 336 4.29 -22.07 5.36
C LEU A 336 3.82 -21.97 3.90
N TRP A 337 4.76 -21.79 2.97
CA TRP A 337 4.52 -21.90 1.51
C TRP A 337 5.30 -23.05 0.87
N LYS A 338 6.20 -23.71 1.60
CA LYS A 338 6.95 -24.87 1.14
C LYS A 338 7.14 -25.84 2.29
N ILE A 339 6.88 -27.11 2.05
CA ILE A 339 7.16 -28.20 3.00
C ILE A 339 8.61 -28.62 2.81
N PRO A 340 9.46 -28.59 3.86
CA PRO A 340 10.81 -29.15 3.80
C PRO A 340 10.80 -30.64 3.40
N PRO A 341 11.81 -31.13 2.65
CA PRO A 341 11.85 -32.55 2.23
C PRO A 341 11.81 -33.55 3.39
N ASP A 342 12.46 -33.23 4.51
CA ASP A 342 12.45 -34.01 5.76
C ASP A 342 11.25 -33.70 6.67
N ARG A 343 10.34 -32.85 6.18
CA ARG A 343 9.15 -32.35 6.88
C ARG A 343 9.45 -31.72 8.23
N THR A 344 10.67 -31.23 8.45
CA THR A 344 11.07 -30.66 9.74
C THR A 344 11.43 -29.19 9.57
N ILE A 345 10.81 -28.34 10.40
CA ILE A 345 11.16 -26.93 10.52
C ILE A 345 12.01 -26.77 11.77
N VAL A 346 13.18 -26.16 11.61
CA VAL A 346 14.09 -25.85 12.72
C VAL A 346 14.23 -24.35 12.87
N ILE A 347 13.99 -23.84 14.08
CA ILE A 347 14.16 -22.44 14.46
C ILE A 347 15.14 -22.40 15.64
N ALA A 348 16.38 -22.01 15.38
CA ALA A 348 17.50 -22.14 16.34
C ALA A 348 17.44 -21.19 17.55
N SER A 349 16.81 -20.02 17.40
CA SER A 349 16.76 -18.95 18.41
C SER A 349 15.31 -18.57 18.75
N PHE A 350 14.47 -19.56 18.99
CA PHE A 350 13.08 -19.33 19.35
C PHE A 350 12.99 -18.79 20.80
N PRO A 351 12.39 -17.61 21.01
CA PRO A 351 12.59 -16.83 22.24
C PRO A 351 11.81 -17.35 23.46
N MET A 352 10.81 -18.20 23.26
CA MET A 352 9.82 -18.57 24.28
C MET A 352 9.60 -20.08 24.34
N ARG A 353 9.16 -20.60 25.49
CA ARG A 353 8.82 -22.02 25.61
C ARG A 353 7.47 -22.33 24.94
N VAL A 354 7.46 -23.21 23.95
CA VAL A 354 6.24 -23.66 23.26
C VAL A 354 5.47 -24.66 24.13
N ARG A 355 4.16 -24.45 24.22
CA ARG A 355 3.21 -25.31 24.94
C ARG A 355 2.36 -26.14 23.99
N LYS A 356 1.92 -25.55 22.88
CA LYS A 356 1.11 -26.20 21.86
C LYS A 356 1.53 -25.74 20.48
N ALA A 357 1.40 -26.62 19.50
CA ALA A 357 1.50 -26.32 18.08
C ALA A 357 0.33 -26.98 17.36
N PHE A 358 -0.36 -26.27 16.49
CA PHE A 358 -1.48 -26.80 15.72
C PHE A 358 -1.70 -26.05 14.41
N TRP A 359 -2.29 -26.72 13.42
CA TRP A 359 -2.72 -26.08 12.19
C TRP A 359 -3.84 -25.08 12.49
N MET A 360 -3.71 -23.84 12.06
CA MET A 360 -4.65 -22.78 12.43
C MET A 360 -6.06 -23.02 11.88
N ASP A 361 -6.18 -23.72 10.75
CA ASP A 361 -7.47 -23.99 10.09
C ASP A 361 -8.21 -25.20 10.65
N THR A 362 -7.53 -26.34 10.85
CA THR A 362 -8.17 -27.58 11.33
C THR A 362 -8.07 -27.74 12.85
N LYS A 363 -7.16 -27.02 13.50
CA LYS A 363 -6.75 -27.19 14.90
C LYS A 363 -6.10 -28.55 15.20
N ASP A 364 -5.72 -29.31 14.17
CA ASP A 364 -5.00 -30.56 14.34
C ASP A 364 -3.62 -30.29 14.97
N PRO A 365 -3.21 -31.10 15.96
CA PRO A 365 -1.92 -30.92 16.63
C PRO A 365 -0.76 -31.16 15.67
N VAL A 366 0.30 -30.37 15.82
CA VAL A 366 1.55 -30.53 15.10
C VAL A 366 2.64 -30.95 16.10
N PRO A 367 3.31 -32.09 15.89
CA PRO A 367 4.41 -32.50 16.76
C PRO A 367 5.55 -31.48 16.79
N PHE A 368 6.10 -31.23 17.97
CA PHE A 368 7.27 -30.38 18.15
C PHE A 368 8.14 -30.87 19.30
N ALA A 369 9.42 -30.54 19.24
CA ALA A 369 10.39 -30.70 20.31
C ALA A 369 11.16 -29.38 20.48
N GLN A 370 11.43 -28.98 21.72
CA GLN A 370 12.21 -27.78 22.00
C GLN A 370 13.31 -28.09 23.00
N GLU A 371 14.56 -27.87 22.56
CA GLU A 371 15.77 -28.05 23.37
C GLU A 371 16.46 -26.69 23.48
N ALA A 372 16.56 -26.17 24.70
CA ALA A 372 16.97 -24.78 24.95
C ALA A 372 16.14 -23.79 24.09
N GLN A 373 16.79 -23.04 23.19
CA GLN A 373 16.12 -22.10 22.28
C GLN A 373 15.87 -22.69 20.88
N THR A 374 16.28 -23.92 20.61
CA THR A 374 16.04 -24.56 19.32
C THR A 374 14.67 -25.25 19.32
N LEU A 375 13.74 -24.74 18.52
CA LEU A 375 12.45 -25.36 18.26
C LEU A 375 12.52 -26.20 16.99
N ARG A 376 12.11 -27.47 17.07
CA ARG A 376 11.91 -28.38 15.94
C ARG A 376 10.41 -28.68 15.83
N VAL A 377 9.81 -28.41 14.67
CA VAL A 377 8.41 -28.71 14.35
C VAL A 377 8.39 -29.77 13.25
N THR A 378 7.77 -30.92 13.51
CA THR A 378 7.67 -32.01 12.54
C THR A 378 6.28 -32.01 11.91
N LEU A 379 6.24 -31.77 10.60
CA LEU A 379 5.00 -31.59 9.86
C LEU A 379 4.35 -32.96 9.57
N PRO A 380 3.07 -33.17 9.96
CA PRO A 380 2.34 -34.40 9.63
C PRO A 380 2.11 -34.52 8.12
N GLU A 381 1.65 -35.69 7.67
CA GLU A 381 1.31 -35.94 6.26
C GLU A 381 0.15 -35.07 5.77
N ARG A 382 0.49 -33.90 5.23
CA ARG A 382 -0.40 -32.90 4.65
C ARG A 382 0.28 -32.23 3.46
N ASN A 383 -0.48 -31.90 2.42
CA ASN A 383 -0.03 -31.04 1.32
C ASN A 383 -0.59 -29.62 1.53
N LEU A 384 0.17 -28.60 1.13
CA LEU A 384 -0.31 -27.22 1.14
C LEU A 384 -1.24 -27.02 -0.05
N THR A 385 -2.49 -26.65 0.20
CA THR A 385 -3.53 -26.49 -0.84
C THR A 385 -4.00 -25.04 -1.00
N LYS A 386 -3.63 -24.16 -0.07
CA LYS A 386 -4.10 -22.76 0.01
C LYS A 386 -3.00 -21.73 -0.29
N GLY A 387 -1.92 -22.15 -0.97
CA GLY A 387 -0.74 -21.34 -1.22
C GLY A 387 0.14 -21.17 0.03
N VAL A 388 -0.38 -20.46 1.04
CA VAL A 388 0.22 -20.35 2.38
C VAL A 388 -0.70 -20.99 3.40
N GLU A 389 -0.17 -21.81 4.30
CA GLU A 389 -0.92 -22.34 5.44
C GLU A 389 -0.19 -22.00 6.74
N VAL A 390 -0.94 -21.87 7.84
CA VAL A 390 -0.37 -21.35 9.09
C VAL A 390 -0.41 -22.39 10.19
N ILE A 391 0.72 -22.59 10.86
CA ILE A 391 0.81 -23.27 12.15
C ILE A 391 0.86 -22.21 13.24
N GLU A 392 0.02 -22.37 14.24
CA GLU A 392 0.01 -21.53 15.43
C GLU A 392 0.76 -22.23 16.56
N LEU A 393 1.64 -21.49 17.22
CA LEU A 393 2.31 -21.88 18.45
C LEU A 393 1.80 -21.02 19.60
N GLU A 394 1.37 -21.69 20.68
CA GLU A 394 1.09 -21.03 21.95
C GLU A 394 2.30 -21.18 22.87
N VAL A 395 2.75 -20.09 23.49
CA VAL A 395 3.90 -20.08 24.40
C VAL A 395 3.51 -19.72 25.84
N VAL A 396 4.39 -20.05 26.80
CA VAL A 396 4.21 -19.79 28.24
C VAL A 396 4.29 -18.29 28.57
#